data_AF-A0A1C5MCG1-F1
#
_entry.id   AF-A0A1C5MCG1-F1
#
_cell.length_a   1.000
_cell.length_b   1.000
_cell.length_c   1.000
_cell.angle_alpha   90.00
_cell.angle_beta   90.00
_cell.angle_gamma   90.00
#
_symmetry.space_group_name_H-M   'P 1'
#
loop_
_entity.id
_entity.type
_entity.pdbx_description
1 polymer ?
#
loop_
_entity_poly.entity_id
_entity_poly.type
_entity_poly.pdbx_seq_one_letter_code
_entity_poly.pdbx_strand_id
1 'polypeptide(L)'
;MSRVFLSMTDEEVCALDAAREKVGMTKSQYVRYLMSSKKDIRPPTIRYRELIHKLDAIEKDLKVIAMKESLTDTERICIMTKLEDIKNLLHGKFMGGKE
;
A
#
# COMPACT_ATOMS: atom_id res chain seq x y z
N MET A 1 -18.08 -12.59 27.81
CA MET A 1 -18.10 -11.98 26.46
C MET A 1 -19.09 -10.81 26.49
N SER A 2 -18.61 -9.57 26.31
CA SER A 2 -19.48 -8.38 26.23
C SER A 2 -20.12 -8.30 24.85
N ARG A 3 -21.46 -8.24 24.78
CA ARG A 3 -22.17 -7.90 23.55
C ARG A 3 -22.09 -6.38 23.34
N VAL A 4 -21.73 -5.96 22.13
CA VAL A 4 -21.68 -4.55 21.73
C VAL A 4 -22.85 -4.29 20.80
N PHE A 5 -23.60 -3.23 21.09
CA PHE A 5 -24.69 -2.75 20.25
C PHE A 5 -24.24 -1.47 19.55
N LEU A 6 -24.46 -1.40 18.25
CA LEU A 6 -24.14 -0.25 17.40
C LEU A 6 -25.44 0.23 16.76
N SER A 7 -25.84 1.45 17.09
CA SER A 7 -26.94 2.13 16.45
C SER A 7 -26.42 2.83 15.21
N MET A 8 -27.01 2.54 14.05
CA MET A 8 -26.63 3.07 12.76
C MET A 8 -27.90 3.39 11.97
N THR A 9 -27.85 4.40 11.11
CA THR A 9 -28.92 4.67 10.15
C THR A 9 -28.90 3.66 9.01
N ASP A 10 -30.00 3.53 8.27
CA ASP A 10 -30.07 2.59 7.13
C ASP A 10 -29.01 2.89 6.05
N GLU A 11 -28.69 4.17 5.85
CA GLU A 11 -27.63 4.62 4.95
C GLU A 11 -26.25 4.13 5.40
N GLU A 12 -25.96 4.23 6.69
CA GLU A 12 -24.71 3.78 7.28
C GLU A 12 -24.58 2.24 7.24
N VAL A 13 -25.70 1.52 7.42
CA VAL A 13 -25.73 0.05 7.26
C VAL A 13 -25.44 -0.34 5.82
N CYS A 14 -26.06 0.35 4.86
CA CYS A 14 -25.82 0.12 3.43
C CYS A 14 -24.35 0.37 3.05
N ALA A 15 -23.77 1.47 3.55
CA ALA A 15 -22.35 1.78 3.35
C ALA A 15 -21.43 0.71 3.98
N LEU A 16 -21.77 0.22 5.17
CA LEU A 16 -21.01 -0.84 5.86
C LEU A 16 -21.05 -2.16 5.10
N ASP A 17 -22.23 -2.54 4.57
CA ASP A 17 -22.40 -3.77 3.80
C ASP A 17 -21.69 -3.69 2.45
N ALA A 18 -21.76 -2.55 1.74
CA ALA A 18 -20.98 -2.35 0.52
C ALA A 18 -19.46 -2.39 0.77
N ALA A 19 -19.00 -1.86 1.91
CA ALA A 19 -17.60 -1.88 2.28
C ALA A 19 -17.12 -3.29 2.66
N ARG A 20 -17.93 -4.08 3.39
CA ARG A 20 -17.57 -5.47 3.76
C ARG A 20 -17.53 -6.39 2.54
N GLU A 21 -18.42 -6.19 1.57
CA GLU A 21 -18.51 -7.00 0.36
C GLU A 21 -17.28 -6.82 -0.52
N LYS A 22 -16.81 -5.58 -0.68
CA LYS A 22 -15.57 -5.25 -1.40
C LYS A 22 -14.33 -5.94 -0.83
N VAL A 23 -14.34 -6.26 0.47
CA VAL A 23 -13.23 -6.95 1.14
C VAL A 23 -13.51 -8.44 1.42
N GLY A 24 -14.67 -8.96 0.98
CA GLY A 24 -15.05 -10.36 1.12
C GLY A 24 -15.21 -10.83 2.57
N MET A 25 -15.57 -9.93 3.50
CA MET A 25 -15.67 -10.26 4.92
C MET A 25 -17.12 -10.41 5.40
N THR A 26 -17.32 -11.31 6.37
CA THR A 26 -18.61 -11.38 7.10
C THR A 26 -18.77 -10.16 8.03
N LYS A 27 -20.01 -9.79 8.34
CA LYS A 27 -20.32 -8.60 9.17
C LYS A 27 -19.58 -8.61 10.51
N SER A 28 -19.51 -9.76 11.18
CA SER A 28 -18.82 -9.90 12.47
C SER A 28 -17.29 -9.87 12.37
N GLN A 29 -16.70 -10.29 11.24
CA GLN A 29 -15.27 -10.15 10.97
C GLN A 29 -14.92 -8.70 10.67
N TYR A 30 -15.73 -8.01 9.86
CA TYR A 30 -15.52 -6.63 9.50
C TYR A 30 -15.66 -5.69 10.71
N VAL A 31 -16.69 -5.89 11.55
CA VAL A 31 -16.85 -5.11 12.79
C VAL A 31 -15.70 -5.41 13.77
N ARG A 32 -15.28 -6.67 13.93
CA ARG A 32 -14.11 -6.98 14.77
C ARG A 32 -12.82 -6.37 14.24
N TYR A 33 -12.65 -6.32 12.92
CA TYR A 33 -11.53 -5.63 12.27
C TYR A 33 -11.55 -4.12 12.56
N LEU A 34 -12.70 -3.47 12.44
CA LEU A 34 -12.86 -2.05 12.78
C LEU A 34 -12.59 -1.80 14.27
N MET A 35 -13.09 -2.67 15.15
CA MET A 35 -12.94 -2.53 16.61
C MET A 35 -11.57 -2.97 17.12
N SER A 36 -10.86 -3.87 16.43
CA SER A 36 -9.46 -4.22 16.74
C SER A 36 -8.50 -3.10 16.34
N SER A 37 -8.97 -2.10 15.59
CA SER A 37 -8.18 -1.02 15.02
C SER A 37 -7.95 0.19 15.94
N LYS A 38 -7.63 -0.05 17.22
CA LYS A 38 -6.59 0.78 17.88
C LYS A 38 -5.22 0.12 17.68
N LYS A 39 -4.83 -0.06 16.40
CA LYS A 39 -3.47 -0.12 15.83
C LYS A 39 -3.56 -0.43 14.33
N ASP A 40 -3.54 0.64 13.51
CA ASP A 40 -3.13 0.72 12.10
C ASP A 40 -3.19 -0.56 11.23
N ILE A 41 -4.39 -0.96 10.77
CA ILE A 41 -4.49 -1.71 9.50
C ILE A 41 -5.01 -0.76 8.43
N ARG A 42 -4.10 0.02 7.86
CA ARG A 42 -4.35 0.73 6.61
C ARG A 42 -4.27 -0.30 5.48
N PRO A 43 -5.24 -0.33 4.54
CA PRO A 43 -5.12 -1.11 3.31
C PRO A 43 -3.73 -0.91 2.70
N PRO A 44 -3.04 -1.96 2.22
CA PRO A 44 -1.67 -1.86 1.69
C PRO A 44 -1.49 -0.74 0.67
N THR A 45 -2.52 -0.49 -0.16
CA THR A 45 -2.57 0.61 -1.13
C THR A 45 -2.45 2.00 -0.49
N ILE A 46 -2.97 2.18 0.72
CA ILE A 46 -2.87 3.43 1.50
C ILE A 46 -1.59 3.43 2.34
N ARG A 47 -1.24 2.28 2.96
CA ARG A 47 -0.04 2.12 3.80
C ARG A 47 1.27 2.33 3.03
N TYR A 48 1.28 1.92 1.76
CA TYR A 48 2.45 1.99 0.89
C TYR A 48 2.29 2.99 -0.24
N ARG A 49 1.28 3.87 -0.21
CA ARG A 49 0.99 4.85 -1.28
C ARG A 49 2.24 5.63 -1.73
N GLU A 50 3.01 6.16 -0.78
CA GLU A 50 4.25 6.89 -1.09
C GLU A 50 5.33 6.00 -1.72
N LEU A 51 5.44 4.74 -1.28
CA LEU A 51 6.40 3.80 -1.86
C LEU A 51 5.99 3.43 -3.29
N ILE A 52 4.70 3.19 -3.52
CA ILE A 52 4.13 2.92 -4.85
C ILE A 52 4.40 4.10 -5.79
N HIS A 53 4.19 5.34 -5.35
CA HIS A 53 4.50 6.51 -6.17
C HIS A 53 6.00 6.65 -6.50
N LYS A 54 6.89 6.37 -5.54
CA LYS A 54 8.34 6.40 -5.79
C LYS A 54 8.78 5.30 -6.77
N LEU A 55 8.22 4.10 -6.65
CA LEU A 55 8.49 3.00 -7.57
C LEU A 55 7.96 3.29 -8.98
N ASP A 56 6.76 3.86 -9.11
CA ASP A 56 6.18 4.27 -10.40
C ASP A 56 7.02 5.36 -11.10
N ALA A 57 7.59 6.30 -10.34
CA ALA A 57 8.50 7.30 -10.89
C ALA A 57 9.79 6.67 -11.44
N ILE A 58 10.39 5.74 -10.69
CA ILE A 58 11.60 5.01 -11.12
C ILE A 58 11.29 4.15 -12.36
N GLU A 59 10.13 3.49 -12.40
CA GLU A 59 9.70 2.70 -13.56
C GLU A 59 9.59 3.55 -14.83
N LYS A 60 8.98 4.74 -14.73
CA LYS A 60 8.87 5.67 -15.86
C LYS A 60 10.24 6.10 -16.38
N ASP A 61 11.15 6.48 -15.49
CA ASP A 61 12.51 6.88 -15.87
C ASP A 61 13.25 5.75 -16.60
N LEU A 62 13.14 4.51 -16.10
CA LEU A 62 13.75 3.34 -16.72
C LEU A 62 13.12 2.99 -18.07
N LYS A 63 11.80 3.14 -18.22
CA LYS A 63 11.09 2.92 -19.50
C LYS A 63 11.56 3.89 -20.59
N VAL A 64 11.77 5.17 -20.25
CA VAL A 64 12.28 6.18 -21.19
C VAL A 64 13.68 5.80 -21.68
N ILE A 65 14.53 5.28 -20.79
CA ILE A 65 15.87 4.81 -21.15
C ILE A 65 15.79 3.55 -22.03
N ALA A 66 14.91 2.60 -21.70
CA ALA A 66 14.73 1.35 -22.45
C ALA A 66 14.18 1.54 -23.87
N MET A 67 13.53 2.68 -24.15
CA MET A 67 13.02 3.03 -25.49
C MET A 67 14.09 3.59 -26.42
N LYS A 68 15.33 3.80 -25.96
CA LYS A 68 16.42 4.33 -26.79
C LYS A 68 17.16 3.20 -27.51
N GLU A 69 17.54 3.45 -28.76
CA GLU A 69 18.28 2.48 -29.60
C GLU A 69 19.69 2.18 -29.06
N SER A 70 20.28 3.10 -28.30
CA SER A 70 21.58 2.90 -27.65
C SER A 70 21.63 3.55 -26.27
N LEU A 71 22.40 2.94 -25.38
CA LEU A 71 22.61 3.36 -24.00
C LEU A 71 23.94 4.11 -23.86
N THR A 72 23.85 5.38 -23.52
CA THR A 72 24.99 6.22 -23.15
C THR A 72 25.51 5.88 -21.75
N ASP A 73 26.77 6.20 -21.46
CA ASP A 73 27.36 5.94 -20.14
C ASP A 73 26.64 6.67 -19.01
N THR A 74 26.13 7.87 -19.28
CA THR A 74 25.29 8.64 -18.35
C THR A 74 23.98 7.93 -18.01
N GLU A 75 23.37 7.24 -18.97
CA GLU A 75 22.16 6.43 -18.74
C GLU A 75 22.46 5.16 -17.95
N ARG A 76 23.61 4.52 -18.21
CA ARG A 76 24.05 3.37 -17.40
C ARG A 76 24.25 3.77 -15.94
N ILE A 77 24.89 4.91 -15.70
CA ILE A 77 25.05 5.47 -14.36
C ILE A 77 23.68 5.74 -13.74
N CYS A 78 22.75 6.36 -14.48
CA CYS A 78 21.39 6.61 -14.02
C CYS A 78 20.66 5.32 -13.61
N ILE A 79 20.74 4.24 -14.41
CA ILE A 79 20.17 2.93 -14.08
C ILE A 79 20.77 2.40 -12.77
N MET A 80 22.09 2.45 -12.61
CA MET A 80 22.75 1.98 -11.39
C MET A 80 22.31 2.77 -10.16
N THR A 81 22.17 4.09 -10.27
CA THR A 81 21.63 4.94 -9.19
C THR A 81 20.18 4.57 -8.84
N LYS A 82 19.32 4.38 -9.85
CA LYS A 82 17.91 4.00 -9.65
C LYS A 82 17.76 2.62 -9.00
N LEU A 83 18.67 1.69 -9.31
CA LEU A 83 18.72 0.37 -8.65
C LEU A 83 19.14 0.49 -7.18
N GLU A 84 20.12 1.36 -6.87
CA GLU A 84 20.51 1.67 -5.49
C GLU A 84 19.34 2.31 -4.72
N ASP A 85 18.59 3.23 -5.34
CA ASP A 85 17.40 3.84 -4.76
C ASP A 85 16.32 2.81 -4.42
N ILE A 86 16.04 1.86 -5.32
CA ILE A 86 15.11 0.75 -5.05
C ILE A 86 15.59 -0.08 -3.84
N LYS A 87 16.88 -0.43 -3.81
CA LYS A 87 17.47 -1.20 -2.70
C LYS A 87 17.32 -0.46 -1.36
N ASN A 88 17.60 0.84 -1.34
CA ASN A 88 17.47 1.67 -0.14
C ASN A 88 16.00 1.82 0.31
N LEU A 89 15.07 1.99 -0.64
CA LEU A 89 13.62 2.08 -0.36
C LEU A 89 13.07 0.79 0.26
N LEU A 90 13.58 -0.37 -0.16
CA LEU A 90 13.19 -1.67 0.38
C LEU A 90 13.86 -1.96 1.72
N HIS A 91 15.17 -1.68 1.87
CA HIS A 91 15.90 -1.89 3.12
C HIS A 91 15.35 -1.03 4.27
N GLY A 92 14.95 0.22 4.01
CA GLY A 92 14.41 1.12 5.04
C GLY A 92 13.06 0.71 5.65
N LYS A 93 12.30 -0.19 5.00
CA LYS A 93 11.00 -0.69 5.51
C LYS A 93 10.99 -2.16 5.90
N PHE A 94 11.83 -3.02 5.31
CA PHE A 94 11.87 -4.45 5.63
C PHE A 94 12.75 -4.80 6.84
N MET A 95 13.76 -4.01 7.17
CA MET A 95 14.63 -4.20 8.34
C MET A 95 14.18 -3.37 9.57
N GLY A 96 12.94 -2.90 9.59
CA GLY A 96 12.31 -2.24 10.73
C GLY A 96 11.52 -3.19 11.63
N GLY A 97 11.79 -4.50 11.55
CA GLY A 97 11.29 -5.48 12.51
C GLY A 97 11.96 -5.24 13.86
N LYS A 98 11.39 -4.32 14.64
CA LYS A 98 11.52 -4.37 16.09
C LYS A 98 10.28 -5.06 16.63
N GLU A 99 10.57 -6.14 17.35
CA GLU A 99 9.72 -6.96 18.20
C GLU A 99 8.77 -6.15 19.08
#